data_AF-A0A9D6QQH8-F1
#
_entry.id   AF-A0A9D6QQH8-F1
#
_cell.length_a   1.000
_cell.length_b   1.000
_cell.length_c   1.000
_cell.angle_alpha   90.00
_cell.angle_beta   90.00
_cell.angle_gamma   90.00
#
_symmetry.space_group_name_H-M   'P 1'
#
loop_
_entity.id
_entity.type
_entity.pdbx_description
1 polymer ?
#
loop_
_entity_poly.entity_id
_entity_poly.type
_entity_poly.pdbx_seq_one_letter_code
_entity_poly.pdbx_strand_id
1 'polypeptide(L)'
;EKLRTILQRGYPRDLYDAWYLLASGRSSLPMDIAKVKTTFTEKCEYKKVRFSGPGQFLDKTHRRDMERHWQNSIQRQLRGIPSFQTVASDLEKRLKELFVR
;
A
#
# COMPACT_ATOMS: atom_id res chain seq x y z
N GLU A 1 2.62 5.34 -8.01
CA GLU A 1 2.31 4.08 -8.74
C GLU A 1 1.89 2.91 -7.86
N LYS A 2 2.66 2.57 -6.80
CA LYS A 2 2.35 1.43 -5.91
C LYS A 2 0.95 1.50 -5.28
N LEU A 3 0.63 2.62 -4.63
CA LEU A 3 -0.71 2.88 -4.07
C LEU A 3 -1.82 2.70 -5.11
N ARG A 4 -1.72 3.38 -6.26
CA ARG A 4 -2.70 3.26 -7.36
C ARG A 4 -2.92 1.81 -7.82
N THR A 5 -1.86 1.00 -7.84
CA THR A 5 -1.94 -0.40 -8.26
C THR A 5 -2.63 -1.28 -7.22
N ILE A 6 -2.43 -1.01 -5.92
CA ILE A 6 -3.16 -1.68 -4.84
C ILE A 6 -4.67 -1.52 -5.05
N LEU A 7 -5.14 -0.31 -5.35
CA LEU A 7 -6.57 -0.03 -5.60
C LEU A 7 -7.17 -0.78 -6.81
N GLN A 8 -6.35 -1.20 -7.76
CA GLN A 8 -6.83 -1.89 -8.97
C GLN A 8 -6.68 -3.40 -8.91
N ARG A 9 -5.60 -3.90 -8.30
CA ARG A 9 -5.18 -5.30 -8.44
C ARG A 9 -4.89 -5.99 -7.10
N GLY A 10 -4.68 -5.25 -6.02
CA GLY A 10 -4.40 -5.83 -4.70
C GLY A 10 -3.21 -6.80 -4.70
N TYR A 11 -2.10 -6.47 -5.36
CA TYR A 11 -0.95 -7.38 -5.38
C TYR A 11 -0.10 -7.28 -4.10
N PRO A 12 0.29 -8.41 -3.47
CA PRO A 12 1.04 -8.41 -2.21
C PRO A 12 2.38 -7.67 -2.28
N ARG A 13 3.04 -7.71 -3.45
CA ARG A 13 4.32 -7.00 -3.64
C ARG A 13 4.15 -5.50 -3.61
N ASP A 14 3.11 -4.98 -4.28
CA ASP A 14 2.85 -3.54 -4.26
C ASP A 14 2.45 -3.06 -2.86
N LEU A 15 1.74 -3.91 -2.09
CA LEU A 15 1.48 -3.67 -0.67
C LEU A 15 2.79 -3.58 0.13
N TYR A 16 3.68 -4.56 0.00
CA TYR A 16 4.95 -4.57 0.72
C TYR A 16 5.83 -3.39 0.34
N ASP A 17 5.95 -3.07 -0.94
CA ASP A 17 6.73 -1.93 -1.42
C ASP A 17 6.17 -0.61 -0.84
N ALA A 18 4.85 -0.46 -0.84
CA ALA A 18 4.19 0.71 -0.25
C ALA A 18 4.44 0.80 1.26
N TRP A 19 4.33 -0.30 2.00
CA TRP A 19 4.63 -0.36 3.43
C TRP A 19 6.10 -0.08 3.73
N TYR A 20 7.02 -0.69 2.98
CA TYR A 20 8.45 -0.53 3.17
C TYR A 20 8.84 0.94 3.04
N LEU A 21 8.36 1.59 1.99
CA LEU A 21 8.61 3.01 1.75
C LEU A 21 7.92 3.87 2.81
N LEU A 22 6.61 3.71 3.00
CA LEU A 22 5.80 4.70 3.71
C LEU A 22 5.74 4.51 5.23
N ALA A 23 5.83 3.27 5.71
CA ALA A 23 5.41 2.89 7.06
C ALA A 23 6.45 2.10 7.87
N SER A 24 7.40 1.40 7.22
CA SER A 24 8.33 0.51 7.94
C SER A 24 9.32 1.23 8.86
N GLY A 25 9.52 2.55 8.67
CA GLY A 25 10.57 3.32 9.34
C GLY A 25 11.99 2.95 8.92
N ARG A 26 12.16 1.99 8.00
CA ARG A 26 13.47 1.51 7.52
C ARG A 26 13.93 2.16 6.22
N SER A 27 13.01 2.79 5.49
CA SER A 27 13.35 3.51 4.27
C SER A 27 14.16 4.76 4.63
N SER A 28 15.42 4.82 4.21
CA SER A 28 16.28 6.00 4.31
C SER A 28 15.99 7.05 3.22
N LEU A 29 15.08 6.75 2.29
CA LEU A 29 14.74 7.66 1.20
C LEU A 29 13.93 8.85 1.73
N PRO A 30 14.42 10.10 1.53
CA PRO A 30 13.62 11.27 1.83
C PRO A 30 12.38 11.27 0.92
N MET A 31 11.19 11.29 1.53
CA MET A 31 9.94 11.39 0.79
C MET A 31 9.29 12.74 1.04
N ASP A 32 9.13 13.48 -0.06
CA ASP A 32 8.22 14.61 -0.10
C ASP A 32 6.77 14.09 -0.13
N ILE A 33 6.13 14.15 1.03
CA ILE A 33 4.77 13.68 1.21
C ILE A 33 3.75 14.46 0.37
N ALA A 34 3.96 15.78 0.17
CA ALA A 34 3.08 16.58 -0.67
C ALA A 34 3.16 16.09 -2.12
N LYS A 35 4.39 15.90 -2.62
CA LYS A 35 4.61 15.35 -3.96
C LYS A 35 4.04 13.94 -4.12
N VAL A 36 4.19 13.08 -3.12
CA VAL A 36 3.59 11.73 -3.14
C VAL A 36 2.06 11.80 -3.30
N LYS A 37 1.39 12.68 -2.55
CA LYS A 37 -0.07 12.86 -2.65
C LYS A 37 -0.46 13.38 -4.03
N THR A 38 0.15 14.46 -4.50
CA THR A 38 -0.19 15.07 -5.80
C THR A 38 0.04 14.08 -6.94
N THR A 39 1.21 13.44 -7.00
CA THR A 39 1.50 12.45 -8.04
C THR A 39 0.57 11.23 -7.95
N PHE A 40 0.17 10.81 -6.75
CA PHE A 40 -0.82 9.73 -6.61
C PHE A 40 -2.18 10.14 -7.20
N THR A 41 -2.69 11.33 -6.87
CA THR A 41 -3.96 11.85 -7.37
C THR A 41 -3.94 11.99 -8.90
N GLU A 42 -2.92 12.63 -9.47
CA GLU A 42 -2.75 12.77 -10.93
C GLU A 42 -2.74 11.42 -11.64
N LYS A 43 -2.07 10.41 -11.05
CA LYS A 43 -2.02 9.05 -11.60
C LYS A 43 -3.36 8.34 -11.51
N CYS A 44 -4.13 8.55 -10.45
CA CYS A 44 -5.49 8.03 -10.32
C CYS A 44 -6.41 8.65 -11.38
N GLU A 45 -6.38 9.98 -11.56
CA GLU A 45 -7.15 10.70 -12.58
C GLU A 45 -6.80 10.22 -13.99
N TYR A 46 -5.51 10.22 -14.33
CA TYR A 46 -5.02 9.77 -15.64
C TYR A 46 -5.44 8.31 -15.96
N LYS A 47 -5.47 7.43 -14.95
CA LYS A 47 -5.86 6.02 -15.10
C LYS A 47 -7.35 5.76 -14.83
N LYS A 48 -8.16 6.80 -14.60
CA LYS A 48 -9.59 6.72 -14.27
C LYS A 48 -9.88 5.81 -13.08
N VAL A 49 -9.01 5.83 -12.06
CA VAL A 49 -9.17 5.10 -10.81
C VAL A 49 -9.85 6.02 -9.80
N ARG A 50 -11.06 5.66 -9.37
CA ARG A 50 -11.78 6.41 -8.35
C ARG A 50 -11.16 6.18 -6.98
N PHE A 51 -10.58 7.23 -6.39
CA PHE A 51 -10.12 7.24 -5.01
C PHE A 51 -11.05 8.08 -4.15
N SER A 52 -11.65 7.48 -3.13
CA SER A 52 -12.58 8.13 -2.19
C SER A 52 -12.06 8.13 -0.75
N GLY A 53 -10.91 7.50 -0.48
CA GLY A 53 -10.27 7.52 0.82
C GLY A 53 -9.42 6.30 1.13
N PRO A 54 -8.58 6.36 2.17
CA PRO A 54 -7.60 5.32 2.46
C PRO A 54 -8.21 3.97 2.86
N GLY A 55 -9.49 3.93 3.25
CA GLY A 55 -10.18 2.67 3.53
C GLY A 55 -10.31 1.74 2.32
N GLN A 56 -10.14 2.24 1.10
CA GLN A 56 -10.23 1.43 -0.12
C GLN A 56 -9.00 0.55 -0.36
N PHE A 57 -7.83 0.87 0.19
CA PHE A 57 -6.61 0.11 -0.07
C PHE A 57 -6.64 -1.32 0.49
N LEU A 58 -7.37 -1.52 1.59
CA LEU A 58 -7.41 -2.76 2.35
C LEU A 58 -8.83 -3.06 2.84
N ASP A 59 -9.83 -2.84 1.96
CA ASP A 59 -11.20 -3.26 2.27
C ASP A 59 -11.29 -4.78 2.52
N LYS A 60 -12.43 -5.24 3.06
CA LYS A 60 -12.59 -6.64 3.48
C LYS A 60 -12.33 -7.65 2.36
N THR A 61 -12.71 -7.34 1.12
CA THR A 61 -12.56 -8.24 -0.02
C THR A 61 -11.10 -8.27 -0.47
N HIS A 62 -10.50 -7.09 -0.68
CA HIS A 62 -9.09 -6.95 -1.06
C HIS A 62 -8.15 -7.57 -0.02
N ARG A 63 -8.45 -7.40 1.27
CA ARG A 63 -7.62 -7.89 2.36
C ARG A 63 -7.49 -9.41 2.36
N ARG A 64 -8.60 -10.15 2.16
CA ARG A 64 -8.60 -11.62 2.13
C ARG A 64 -7.79 -12.16 0.96
N ASP A 65 -7.99 -11.60 -0.22
CA ASP A 65 -7.31 -12.06 -1.43
C ASP A 65 -5.82 -11.71 -1.37
N MET A 66 -5.48 -10.52 -0.86
CA MET A 66 -4.10 -10.10 -0.62
C MET A 66 -3.38 -11.00 0.39
N GLU A 67 -4.04 -11.39 1.48
CA GLU A 67 -3.45 -12.30 2.46
C GLU A 67 -3.14 -13.66 1.85
N ARG A 68 -4.08 -14.22 1.07
CA ARG A 68 -3.87 -15.48 0.36
C ARG A 68 -2.70 -15.37 -0.62
N HIS A 69 -2.64 -14.29 -1.40
CA HIS A 69 -1.55 -14.08 -2.35
C HIS A 69 -0.22 -13.81 -1.64
N TRP A 70 -0.22 -13.17 -0.47
CA TRP A 70 0.97 -12.91 0.34
C TRP A 70 1.70 -14.20 0.70
N GLN A 71 0.94 -15.16 1.27
CA GLN A 71 1.46 -16.46 1.67
C GLN A 71 2.03 -17.24 0.48
N ASN A 72 1.37 -17.14 -0.68
CA ASN A 72 1.76 -17.85 -1.89
C ASN A 72 2.85 -17.17 -2.74
N SER A 73 3.23 -15.92 -2.43
CA SER A 73 4.19 -15.14 -3.23
C SER A 73 5.34 -14.60 -2.41
N ILE A 74 5.18 -13.44 -1.80
CA ILE A 74 6.27 -12.64 -1.24
C ILE A 74 6.94 -13.33 -0.06
N GLN A 75 6.17 -14.08 0.74
CA GLN A 75 6.70 -14.86 1.85
C GLN A 75 7.65 -15.98 1.40
N ARG A 76 7.51 -16.48 0.17
CA ARG A 76 8.41 -17.48 -0.41
C ARG A 76 9.67 -16.85 -1.04
N GLN A 77 9.59 -15.56 -1.42
CA GLN A 77 10.68 -14.83 -2.09
C GLN A 77 11.60 -14.11 -1.11
N LEU A 78 11.05 -13.59 -0.02
CA LEU A 78 11.78 -12.81 0.97
C LEU A 78 11.74 -13.53 2.32
N ARG A 79 12.91 -13.79 2.90
CA ARG A 79 13.02 -14.35 4.25
C ARG A 79 12.97 -13.26 5.31
N GLY A 80 12.34 -13.54 6.45
CA GLY A 80 12.34 -12.64 7.60
C GLY A 80 11.50 -11.36 7.42
N ILE A 81 10.55 -11.36 6.49
CA ILE A 81 9.59 -10.25 6.38
C ILE A 81 8.50 -10.35 7.46
N PRO A 82 7.89 -9.23 7.88
CA PRO A 82 6.77 -9.27 8.82
C PRO A 82 5.55 -10.01 8.23
N SER A 83 4.61 -10.38 9.09
CA SER A 83 3.34 -10.97 8.64
C SER A 83 2.53 -9.99 7.81
N PHE A 84 1.62 -10.52 6.99
CA PHE A 84 0.65 -9.70 6.25
C PHE A 84 -0.11 -8.75 7.19
N GLN A 85 -0.52 -9.23 8.35
CA GLN A 85 -1.25 -8.47 9.36
C GLN A 85 -0.47 -7.24 9.83
N THR A 86 0.81 -7.41 10.15
CA THR A 86 1.69 -6.30 10.57
C THR A 86 1.82 -5.28 9.44
N VAL A 87 2.15 -5.74 8.23
CA VAL A 87 2.33 -4.88 7.05
C VAL A 87 1.06 -4.10 6.72
N ALA A 88 -0.09 -4.78 6.72
CA ALA A 88 -1.39 -4.17 6.44
C ALA A 88 -1.75 -3.14 7.51
N SER A 89 -1.60 -3.47 8.79
CA SER A 89 -1.98 -2.57 9.89
C SER A 89 -1.12 -1.30 9.92
N ASP A 90 0.19 -1.44 9.77
CA ASP A 90 1.12 -0.31 9.71
C ASP A 90 0.81 0.61 8.52
N LEU A 91 0.57 0.01 7.35
CA LEU A 91 0.25 0.78 6.16
C LEU A 91 -1.12 1.46 6.28
N GLU A 92 -2.15 0.80 6.83
CA GLU A 92 -3.47 1.41 7.08
C GLU A 92 -3.33 2.66 7.97
N LYS A 93 -2.56 2.55 9.06
CA LYS A 93 -2.30 3.69 9.95
C LYS A 93 -1.63 4.83 9.18
N ARG A 94 -0.58 4.51 8.42
CA ARG A 94 0.15 5.51 7.64
C ARG A 94 -0.71 6.17 6.57
N LEU A 95 -1.54 5.42 5.86
CA LEU A 95 -2.45 5.95 4.84
C LEU A 95 -3.50 6.88 5.44
N LYS A 96 -3.99 6.59 6.66
CA LYS A 96 -4.86 7.53 7.38
C LYS A 96 -4.15 8.83 7.72
N GLU A 97 -2.93 8.78 8.22
CA GLU A 97 -2.12 9.99 8.47
C GLU A 97 -1.88 10.80 7.20
N LEU A 98 -1.72 10.12 6.05
CA LEU A 98 -1.50 10.76 4.76
C LEU A 98 -2.79 11.37 4.18
N PHE A 99 -3.96 10.73 4.29
CA PHE A 99 -5.13 11.13 3.50
C PHE A 99 -6.34 11.62 4.31
N VAL A 100 -6.32 11.56 5.64
CA VAL A 100 -7.45 11.96 6.52
C VAL A 100 -7.12 13.22 7.36
N ARG A 101 -5.90 13.75 7.25
CA ARG A 101 -5.51 15.05 7.83
C ARG A 101 -5.72 16.19 6.85
#